data_AF-A0A949MFD6-F1
#
_entry.id   AF-A0A949MFD6-F1
#
_cell.length_a   1.000
_cell.length_b   1.000
_cell.length_c   1.000
_cell.angle_alpha   90.00
_cell.angle_beta   90.00
_cell.angle_gamma   90.00
#
_symmetry.space_group_name_H-M   'P 1'
#
loop_
_entity.id
_entity.type
_entity.pdbx_description
1 polymer ?
#
loop_
_entity_poly.entity_id
_entity_poly.type
_entity_poly.pdbx_seq_one_letter_code
_entity_poly.pdbx_strand_id
1 'polypeptide(L)' 'THAAFLDANLAHRAAFFYAPKILGGRNARKAVGGDGVNKLSEAIPLRDVHWRRVGKDLLLTARIEK' A
#
# COMPACT_ATOMS: atom_id res chain seq x y z
N THR A 1 8.54 -8.90 5.86
CA THR A 1 7.49 -7.85 6.03
C THR A 1 6.92 -7.50 4.66
N HIS A 2 5.82 -6.75 4.56
CA HIS A 2 5.32 -6.31 3.24
C HIS A 2 6.37 -5.49 2.48
N ALA A 3 7.15 -4.62 3.15
CA ALA A 3 8.27 -3.91 2.52
C ALA A 3 9.32 -4.87 1.95
N ALA A 4 9.84 -5.83 2.72
CA ALA A 4 10.87 -6.74 2.21
C ALA A 4 10.44 -7.48 0.93
N PHE A 5 9.15 -7.79 0.78
CA PHE A 5 8.59 -8.44 -0.40
C PHE A 5 8.48 -7.48 -1.62
N LEU A 6 8.20 -6.20 -1.35
CA LEU A 6 8.21 -5.12 -2.34
C LEU A 6 9.65 -4.76 -2.76
N ASP A 7 10.58 -4.72 -1.82
CA ASP A 7 11.99 -4.41 -2.04
C ASP A 7 12.66 -5.49 -2.90
N ALA A 8 12.35 -6.75 -2.62
CA ALA A 8 12.82 -7.92 -3.40
C ALA A 8 12.12 -8.08 -4.77
N ASN A 9 11.20 -7.18 -5.14
CA ASN A 9 10.49 -7.19 -6.42
C ASN A 9 9.72 -8.49 -6.71
N LEU A 10 9.14 -9.10 -5.67
CA LEU A 10 8.38 -10.34 -5.79
C LEU A 10 6.87 -10.09 -5.93
N ALA A 11 6.43 -8.86 -5.70
CA ALA A 11 5.04 -8.45 -5.75
C ALA A 11 4.69 -7.85 -7.12
N HIS A 12 3.64 -8.38 -7.74
CA HIS A 12 3.15 -7.92 -9.05
C HIS A 12 1.88 -7.08 -8.95
N ARG A 13 1.11 -7.26 -7.87
CA ARG A 13 -0.14 -6.56 -7.59
C ARG A 13 -0.27 -6.24 -6.10
N ALA A 14 -0.93 -5.14 -5.79
CA ALA A 14 -1.26 -4.72 -4.44
C ALA A 14 -2.78 -4.58 -4.28
N ALA A 15 -3.27 -4.85 -3.06
CA ALA A 15 -4.64 -4.65 -2.64
C ALA A 15 -4.66 -3.93 -1.28
N PHE A 16 -5.31 -2.76 -1.21
CA PHE A 16 -5.43 -1.97 0.01
C PHE A 16 -6.90 -1.81 0.40
N PHE A 17 -7.23 -2.14 1.66
CA PHE A 17 -8.56 -1.94 2.23
C PHE A 17 -8.57 -0.71 3.13
N TYR A 18 -9.48 0.22 2.85
CA TYR A 18 -9.68 1.45 3.60
C TYR A 18 -11.02 1.39 4.32
N ALA A 19 -10.97 1.19 5.64
CA ALA A 19 -12.13 1.29 6.50
C ALA A 19 -12.43 2.76 6.85
N PRO A 20 -13.71 3.14 7.07
CA PRO A 20 -14.08 4.48 7.52
C PRO A 20 -13.80 4.66 9.01
N LYS A 21 -12.54 4.47 9.44
CA LYS A 21 -12.08 4.52 10.82
C LYS A 21 -10.69 5.14 10.91
N ILE A 22 -10.44 5.92 11.96
CA ILE A 22 -9.15 6.56 12.23
C ILE A 22 -8.57 5.93 13.50
N LEU A 23 -7.39 5.32 13.38
CA LEU A 23 -6.68 4.73 14.52
C LEU A 23 -5.82 5.76 15.27
N GLY A 24 -5.14 6.66 14.55
CA GLY A 24 -4.22 7.64 15.13
C GLY A 24 -3.02 7.01 15.85
N GLY A 25 -2.08 7.82 16.33
CA GLY A 25 -0.94 7.39 17.15
C GLY A 25 0.38 7.21 16.37
N ARG A 26 1.48 7.73 16.94
CA ARG A 26 2.83 7.72 16.35
C ARG A 26 3.34 6.31 16.04
N ASN A 27 2.96 5.34 16.86
CA ASN A 27 3.40 3.95 16.78
C ASN A 27 2.30 3.02 16.21
N ALA A 28 1.23 3.59 15.62
CA ALA A 28 0.19 2.78 15.01
C ALA A 28 0.77 1.91 13.88
N ARG A 29 0.16 0.74 13.68
CA ARG A 29 0.60 -0.21 12.67
C ARG A 29 0.39 0.39 11.28
N LYS A 30 1.47 0.59 10.54
CA LYS A 30 1.46 1.09 9.16
C LYS A 30 1.00 -0.02 8.21
N ALA A 31 0.33 0.38 7.11
CA ALA A 31 -0.11 -0.55 6.06
C ALA A 31 1.09 -1.22 5.36
N VAL A 32 2.13 -0.44 5.04
CA VAL A 32 3.44 -0.93 4.63
C VAL A 32 4.46 -0.33 5.58
N GLY A 33 5.00 -1.17 6.47
CA GLY A 33 6.12 -0.80 7.35
C GLY A 33 7.45 -1.14 6.71
N GLY A 34 8.54 -0.52 7.16
CA GLY A 34 9.89 -0.61 6.58
C GLY A 34 10.62 0.71 6.82
N ASP A 35 11.81 0.85 6.25
CA ASP A 35 12.64 2.06 6.38
C ASP A 35 12.06 3.25 5.63
N GLY A 36 11.25 2.98 4.60
CA GLY A 36 10.64 4.01 3.76
C GLY A 36 11.60 4.52 2.68
N VAL A 37 11.15 5.50 1.91
CA VAL A 37 11.94 6.13 0.84
C VAL A 37 12.34 7.55 1.24
N ASN A 38 13.51 8.00 0.80
CA ASN A 38 14.00 9.35 1.10
C ASN A 38 13.48 10.37 0.09
N LYS A 39 13.23 9.93 -1.16
CA LYS A 39 12.71 10.78 -2.24
C LYS A 39 11.45 10.17 -2.82
N LEU A 40 10.52 11.02 -3.26
CA LEU A 40 9.29 10.56 -3.92
C LEU A 40 9.56 9.78 -5.21
N SER A 41 10.65 10.10 -5.91
CA SER A 41 11.10 9.37 -7.10
C SER A 41 11.54 7.92 -6.83
N GLU A 42 11.83 7.58 -5.57
CA GLU A 42 12.18 6.22 -5.14
C GLU A 42 10.94 5.41 -4.73
N ALA A 43 9.76 6.07 -4.64
CA ALA A 43 8.52 5.41 -4.30
C ALA A 43 8.08 4.47 -5.44
N ILE A 44 7.57 3.30 -5.06
CA ILE A 44 7.09 2.30 -6.02
C ILE A 44 5.79 2.81 -6.67
N PRO A 45 5.74 3.05 -7.99
CA PRO A 45 4.53 3.48 -8.65
C PRO A 45 3.49 2.34 -8.72
N LEU A 46 2.22 2.74 -8.63
CA LEU A 46 1.08 1.87 -8.84
C LEU A 46 0.42 2.22 -10.18
N ARG A 47 0.15 1.21 -11.01
CA ARG A 47 -0.54 1.32 -12.30
C ARG A 47 -1.85 0.56 -12.31
N ASP A 48 -2.72 0.90 -13.25
CA ASP A 48 -4.04 0.29 -13.43
C ASP A 48 -4.82 0.23 -12.11
N VAL A 49 -4.90 1.38 -11.45
CA VAL A 49 -5.56 1.54 -10.16
C VAL A 49 -7.06 1.39 -10.37
N HIS A 50 -7.67 0.46 -9.65
CA HIS A 50 -9.11 0.23 -9.63
C HIS A 50 -9.64 0.39 -8.21
N TRP A 51 -10.76 1.11 -8.09
CA TRP A 51 -11.48 1.29 -6.84
C TRP A 51 -12.80 0.54 -6.87
N ARG A 52 -13.12 -0.15 -5.77
CA ARG A 52 -14.47 -0.69 -5.54
C ARG A 52 -14.87 -0.59 -4.08
N ARG A 53 -16.18 -0.49 -3.84
CA ARG A 53 -16.74 -0.60 -2.49
C ARG A 53 -16.89 -2.07 -2.09
N VAL A 54 -16.54 -2.40 -0.85
CA VAL A 54 -16.74 -3.73 -0.24
C VAL A 54 -17.45 -3.53 1.11
N GLY A 55 -18.77 -3.67 1.11
CA GLY A 55 -19.58 -3.31 2.26
C GLY A 55 -19.45 -1.82 2.58
N LYS A 56 -18.87 -1.50 3.74
CA LYS A 56 -18.60 -0.11 4.20
C LYS A 56 -17.17 0.38 3.89
N ASP A 57 -16.30 -0.52 3.45
CA ASP A 57 -14.89 -0.24 3.19
C ASP A 57 -14.68 0.03 1.69
N LEU A 58 -13.54 0.66 1.37
CA LEU A 58 -13.07 0.82 -0.01
C LEU A 58 -11.88 -0.11 -0.26
N LEU A 59 -11.84 -0.71 -1.43
CA LEU A 59 -10.72 -1.50 -1.90
C LEU A 59 -10.07 -0.82 -3.10
N LEU A 60 -8.77 -0.56 -2.99
CA LEU A 60 -7.89 -0.25 -4.11
C LEU A 60 -7.15 -1.51 -4.54
N THR A 61 -7.16 -1.84 -5.82
CA THR A 61 -6.24 -2.82 -6.41
C THR A 61 -5.41 -2.17 -7.51
N ALA A 62 -4.14 -2.53 -7.62
CA ALA A 62 -3.24 -1.98 -8.62
C ALA A 62 -2.16 -3.00 -9.03
N ARG A 63 -1.57 -2.81 -10.22
CA ARG A 63 -0.30 -3.43 -10.61
C ARG A 63 0.85 -2.64 -10.00
N ILE A 64 1.89 -3.36 -9.59
CA ILE A 64 3.14 -2.79 -9.10
C ILE A 64 4.08 -2.67 -10.30
N GLU A 65 4.63 -1.47 -10.52
CA GLU A 65 5.60 -1.21 -11.57
C GLU A 65 6.87 -0.65 -10.91
N LYS A 66 8.04 -0.94 -11.47
CA LYS A 66 9.32 -0.45 -10.99
C LYS A 66 10.17 -0.07 -12.18
#